data_AF-A0A552FEN6-F1
#
_entry.id   AF-A0A552FEN6-F1
#
_cell.length_a   1.000
_cell.length_b   1.000
_cell.length_c   1.000
_cell.angle_alpha   90.00
_cell.angle_beta   90.00
_cell.angle_gamma   90.00
#
_symmetry.space_group_name_H-M   'P 1'
#
loop_
_entity.id
_entity.type
_entity.pdbx_description
1 polymer ?
#
loop_
_entity_poly.entity_id
_entity_poly.type
_entity_poly.pdbx_seq_one_letter_code
_entity_poly.pdbx_strand_id
1 'polypeptide(L)' 'MNTSITFQEIAAEIQLFDNIEQKEQFIFVVGALVSRIISLHKAAEIMEMDTEMFLKILELMGIDFSYLTTEDIDREKKW' A
#
# COMPACT_ATOMS: atom_id res chain seq x y z
N MET A 1 20.40 4.80 22.90
CA MET A 1 20.23 3.39 22.48
C MET A 1 19.61 3.42 21.10
N ASN A 2 20.31 2.95 20.07
CA ASN A 2 19.71 2.77 18.74
C ASN A 2 18.93 1.47 18.79
N THR A 3 17.61 1.55 18.84
CA THR A 3 16.74 0.38 18.69
C THR A 3 16.62 0.13 17.19
N SER A 4 17.43 -0.78 16.66
CA SER A 4 17.25 -1.27 15.29
C SER A 4 16.00 -2.13 15.26
N ILE A 5 14.86 -1.54 14.85
CA ILE A 5 13.61 -2.28 14.65
C ILE A 5 13.80 -3.19 13.43
N THR A 6 13.51 -4.47 13.60
CA THR A 6 13.56 -5.47 12.53
C THR A 6 12.28 -5.45 11.69
N PHE A 7 12.36 -5.95 10.47
CA PHE A 7 11.19 -5.99 9.58
C PHE A 7 10.06 -6.89 10.12
N GLN A 8 10.43 -7.99 10.79
CA GLN A 8 9.50 -8.90 11.45
C GLN A 8 8.73 -8.22 12.59
N GLU A 9 9.39 -7.36 13.36
CA GLU A 9 8.73 -6.56 14.41
C GLU A 9 7.73 -5.56 13.82
N ILE A 10 8.06 -4.94 12.69
CA ILE A 10 7.13 -4.04 11.98
C ILE A 10 5.93 -4.83 11.46
N ALA A 11 6.18 -5.99 10.84
CA ALA A 11 5.13 -6.83 10.30
C ALA A 11 4.20 -7.40 11.38
N ALA A 12 4.70 -7.65 12.60
CA ALA A 12 3.88 -8.15 13.72
C ALA A 12 2.71 -7.21 14.08
N GLU A 13 2.85 -5.91 13.86
CA GLU A 13 1.81 -4.90 14.12
C GLU A 13 0.63 -4.95 13.13
N ILE A 14 0.80 -5.59 11.96
CA ILE A 14 -0.26 -5.72 10.95
C ILE A 14 -1.13 -6.92 11.28
N GLN A 15 -2.42 -6.68 11.56
CA GLN A 15 -3.38 -7.75 11.91
C GLN A 15 -4.20 -8.27 10.73
N LEU A 16 -3.94 -7.78 9.51
CA LEU A 16 -4.75 -8.07 8.33
C LEU A 16 -4.55 -9.48 7.75
N PHE A 17 -3.34 -10.02 7.87
CA PHE A 17 -2.99 -11.34 7.34
C PHE A 17 -2.59 -12.27 8.47
N ASP A 18 -2.82 -13.58 8.29
CA ASP A 18 -2.44 -14.56 9.31
C ASP A 18 -0.93 -14.85 9.29
N ASN A 19 -0.32 -14.74 8.11
CA ASN A 19 1.07 -15.15 7.89
C ASN A 19 2.05 -13.96 7.83
N ILE A 20 3.22 -14.12 8.46
CA ILE A 20 4.24 -13.07 8.55
C ILE A 20 4.79 -12.70 7.16
N GLU A 21 5.03 -13.68 6.28
CA GLU A 21 5.54 -13.38 4.93
C GLU A 21 4.54 -12.55 4.11
N GLN A 22 3.24 -12.78 4.28
CA GLN A 22 2.21 -11.98 3.61
C GLN A 22 2.18 -10.53 4.13
N LYS A 23 2.36 -10.33 5.44
CA LYS A 23 2.44 -8.99 6.05
C LYS A 23 3.67 -8.24 5.55
N GLU A 24 4.80 -8.91 5.52
CA GLU A 24 6.06 -8.40 4.99
C GLU A 24 5.93 -8.02 3.50
N GLN A 25 5.36 -8.90 2.69
CA GLN A 25 5.09 -8.64 1.28
C GLN A 25 4.14 -7.45 1.10
N PHE A 26 3.08 -7.37 1.90
CA PHE A 26 2.14 -6.24 1.87
C PHE A 26 2.84 -4.91 2.14
N ILE A 27 3.69 -4.82 3.18
CA ILE A 27 4.45 -3.60 3.48
C ILE A 27 5.30 -3.18 2.27
N PHE A 28 5.98 -4.14 1.64
CA PHE A 28 6.81 -3.87 0.48
C PHE A 28 6.00 -3.39 -0.72
N VAL A 29 4.88 -4.05 -1.01
CA VAL A 29 3.96 -3.69 -2.10
C VAL A 29 3.38 -2.30 -1.89
N VAL A 30 2.91 -1.99 -0.68
CA VAL A 30 2.41 -0.65 -0.32
C VAL A 30 3.52 0.39 -0.48
N GLY A 31 4.72 0.10 0.01
CA GLY A 31 5.88 0.99 -0.16
C GLY A 31 6.19 1.30 -1.62
N ALA A 32 6.18 0.28 -2.49
CA ALA A 32 6.37 0.46 -3.92
C ALA A 32 5.21 1.24 -4.58
N LEU A 33 3.97 0.99 -4.14
CA LEU A 33 2.78 1.65 -4.64
C LEU A 33 2.76 3.15 -4.30
N VAL A 34 2.98 3.51 -3.03
CA VAL A 34 2.98 4.94 -2.60
C VAL A 34 4.16 5.70 -3.22
N SER A 35 5.26 5.00 -3.51
CA SER A 35 6.40 5.54 -4.26
C SER A 35 6.13 5.66 -5.77
N ARG A 36 4.93 5.28 -6.23
CA ARG A 36 4.51 5.29 -7.64
C ARG A 36 5.41 4.44 -8.57
N ILE A 37 6.12 3.45 -8.01
CA ILE A 37 6.97 2.52 -8.77
C ILE A 37 6.10 1.48 -9.49
N ILE A 38 4.99 1.09 -8.86
CA ILE A 38 4.00 0.16 -9.41
C ILE A 38 2.61 0.80 -9.39
N SER A 39 1.72 0.32 -10.27
CA SER A 39 0.31 0.70 -10.28
C SER A 39 -0.50 -0.07 -9.24
N LEU A 40 -1.70 0.40 -8.91
CA LEU A 40 -2.61 -0.33 -8.02
C LEU A 40 -2.95 -1.71 -8.56
N HIS A 41 -3.18 -1.83 -9.87
CA HIS A 41 -3.43 -3.12 -10.50
C HIS A 41 -2.27 -4.08 -10.31
N LYS A 42 -1.03 -3.61 -10.48
CA LYS A 42 0.16 -4.46 -10.29
C LYS A 42 0.36 -4.84 -8.82
N ALA A 43 0.07 -3.92 -7.90
CA ALA A 43 0.10 -4.21 -6.47
C ALA A 43 -0.89 -5.32 -6.09
N ALA A 44 -2.12 -5.24 -6.60
CA ALA A 44 -3.15 -6.26 -6.39
C ALA A 44 -2.77 -7.61 -7.02
N GLU A 45 -2.19 -7.60 -8.23
CA GLU A 45 -1.67 -8.80 -8.90
C GLU A 45 -0.60 -9.50 -8.06
N ILE A 46 0.37 -8.75 -7.50
CA ILE A 46 1.42 -9.30 -6.63
C ILE A 46 0.84 -9.89 -5.35
N MET A 47 -0.22 -9.27 -4.82
CA MET A 47 -0.93 -9.76 -3.63
C MET A 47 -1.97 -10.85 -3.96
N GLU A 48 -2.00 -11.33 -5.21
CA GLU A 48 -2.89 -12.39 -5.70
C GLU A 48 -4.37 -12.12 -5.39
N MET A 49 -4.80 -10.86 -5.56
CA MET A 49 -6.15 -10.42 -5.28
C MET A 49 -6.71 -9.45 -6.30
N ASP A 50 -8.04 -9.31 -6.31
CA ASP A 50 -8.72 -8.31 -7.14
C ASP A 50 -8.29 -6.89 -6.77
N THR A 51 -8.17 -6.04 -7.80
CA THR A 51 -7.76 -4.63 -7.62
C THR A 51 -8.71 -3.85 -6.72
N GLU A 52 -10.03 -4.09 -6.82
CA GLU A 52 -11.02 -3.47 -5.93
C GLU A 52 -10.89 -3.95 -4.47
N MET A 53 -10.56 -5.23 -4.27
CA MET A 53 -10.35 -5.79 -2.93
C MET A 53 -9.11 -5.18 -2.29
N PHE A 54 -8.02 -5.05 -3.06
CA PHE A 54 -6.81 -4.40 -2.59
C PHE A 54 -7.06 -2.91 -2.26
N LEU A 55 -7.82 -2.19 -3.08
CA LEU A 55 -8.19 -0.81 -2.80
C LEU A 55 -8.95 -0.67 -1.47
N LYS A 56 -9.95 -1.52 -1.23
CA LYS A 56 -10.71 -1.53 0.04
C LYS A 56 -9.82 -1.82 1.24
N ILE A 57 -8.83 -2.71 1.08
CA ILE A 57 -7.85 -2.99 2.14
C ILE A 57 -7.05 -1.73 2.47
N LEU A 58 -6.57 -1.00 1.45
CA LEU A 58 -5.86 0.26 1.67
C LEU A 58 -6.73 1.29 2.39
N GLU A 59 -8.00 1.44 1.99
CA GLU A 59 -8.96 2.33 2.65
C GLU A 59 -9.20 1.95 4.12
N LEU A 60 -9.41 0.66 4.42
CA LEU A 60 -9.58 0.17 5.79
C LEU A 60 -8.35 0.42 6.66
N MET A 61 -7.17 0.50 6.03
CA MET A 61 -5.91 0.85 6.69
C MET A 61 -5.63 2.35 6.74
N GLY A 62 -6.52 3.19 6.22
CA GLY A 62 -6.32 4.65 6.16
C GLY A 62 -5.22 5.07 5.18
N ILE A 63 -4.91 4.24 4.19
CA ILE A 63 -3.96 4.55 3.12
C ILE A 63 -4.75 5.13 1.94
N ASP A 64 -4.74 6.45 1.83
CA ASP A 64 -5.38 7.15 0.71
C ASP A 64 -4.56 6.95 -0.58
N PHE A 65 -5.07 6.09 -1.47
CA PHE A 65 -4.50 5.95 -2.82
C PHE A 65 -5.32 6.76 -3.83
N SER A 66 -4.70 7.79 -4.41
CA SER A 66 -5.28 8.56 -5.52
C SER A 66 -4.60 8.21 -6.84
N TYR A 67 -5.42 7.88 -7.84
CA TYR A 67 -4.96 7.77 -9.23
C TYR A 67 -4.51 9.10 -9.81
N LEU A 68 -5.08 10.21 -9.32
CA LEU A 68 -4.75 11.56 -9.75
C LEU A 68 -3.55 12.08 -8.98
N THR A 69 -2.58 12.64 -9.69
CA THR A 69 -1.56 13.49 -9.07
C THR A 69 -2.18 14.79 -8.58
N THR A 70 -1.49 15.49 -7.68
CA THR A 70 -1.88 16.85 -7.29
C THR A 70 -1.94 17.77 -8.52
N GLU A 71 -1.05 17.57 -9.51
CA GLU A 71 -1.08 18.32 -10.76
C GLU A 71 -2.33 18.04 -11.60
N ASP A 72 -2.81 16.79 -11.65
CA ASP A 72 -4.05 16.44 -12.34
C ASP A 72 -5.27 17.09 -11.66
N ILE A 73 -5.29 17.08 -10.33
CA ILE A 73 -6.34 17.73 -9.53
C ILE A 73 -6.35 19.25 -9.76
N ASP A 74 -5.17 19.88 -9.78
CA ASP A 74 -5.04 21.32 -9.98
C ASP A 74 -5.38 21.76 -11.40
N ARG A 75 -5.21 20.87 -12.39
CA ARG A 75 -5.67 21.11 -13.77
C ARG A 75 -7.19 21.08 -13.85
N GLU A 76 -7.84 20.10 -13.23
CA GLU A 76 -9.30 20.01 -13.21
C GLU A 76 -9.97 21.16 -12.43
N LYS A 77 -9.37 21.62 -11.34
CA LYS A 77 -9.88 22.78 -10.59
C LYS A 77 -9.82 24.12 -11.34
N LYS A 78 -9.07 24.20 -12.45
CA LYS A 78 -8.89 25.41 -13.25
C LYS A 78 -9.76 25.46 -14.51
N TRP A 79 -10.51 24.40 -14.80
CA TRP A 79 -11.58 24.41 -15.80
C TRP A 79 -12.87 25.00 -15.20
#